data_AF-A0A1Y5K9Q2-F1
#
_entry.id   AF-A0A1Y5K9Q2-F1
#
_cell.length_a   1.000
_cell.length_b   1.000
_cell.length_c   1.000
_cell.angle_alpha   90.00
_cell.angle_beta   90.00
_cell.angle_gamma   90.00
#
_symmetry.space_group_name_H-M   'P 1'
#
loop_
_entity.id
_entity.type
_entity.pdbx_description
1 polymer ?
#
loop_
_entity_poly.entity_id
_entity_poly.type
_entity_poly.pdbx_seq_one_letter_code
_entity_poly.pdbx_strand_id
1 'polypeptide(L)'
;MRVLLFIGSLLWTSFAVANQTTDYFIPSYGNSATSHSISVNKKLISDAGITHWQDSTIPVNHYFYLSTKATFNLKLRVKVTGEQSQLKVDFNQQSQLITLTNQHFKDIDLGEFMPEQIGYQQLQLRGIAKTADTFADIQGLIITLDKESPAPLYVKDDIYWGRRGPSVHLNYPINDTSKSYQWFYSELTVPQGYDPQGAYFMANGFAEGYFGIQVNSETERRVLFSVWSPFQTDDPTAIPNNMRIQLLAKGKNVYTGKFGNEGSGGQSYLIFPWQADQTYRFLLKVNPTESLNNKTDYSAYFYDPITEKWLFIAAFRRPNTNTYIARPHSFLENFIPDAGQFERKALYGNQWLRDTEGKWHALTKARFTYDATAAKQSRMDYQGGTHNGQFYLRNTGFFTGPTKLQSQFERMTTAEPDIDLSALPKH
;
A
#
# COMPACT_ATOMS: atom_id res chain seq x y z
N MET A 1 -64.97 18.82 -60.43
CA MET A 1 -63.55 18.89 -60.00
C MET A 1 -63.38 17.94 -58.82
N ARG A 2 -62.96 16.69 -59.05
CA ARG A 2 -62.72 15.68 -58.00
C ARG A 2 -61.23 15.70 -57.67
N VAL A 3 -60.87 16.13 -56.47
CA VAL A 3 -59.48 16.11 -56.00
C VAL A 3 -59.26 14.79 -55.24
N LEU A 4 -58.44 13.91 -55.80
CA LEU A 4 -57.88 12.76 -55.09
C LEU A 4 -56.77 13.27 -54.17
N LEU A 5 -56.90 13.05 -52.85
CA LEU A 5 -55.78 13.16 -51.92
C LEU A 5 -54.99 11.84 -51.92
N PHE A 6 -53.75 11.89 -52.41
CA PHE A 6 -52.75 10.85 -52.18
C PHE A 6 -52.15 11.07 -50.78
N ILE A 7 -52.39 10.13 -49.87
CA ILE A 7 -51.68 10.07 -48.59
C ILE A 7 -50.41 9.27 -48.82
N GLY A 8 -49.28 9.97 -48.96
CA GLY A 8 -47.95 9.35 -48.98
C GLY A 8 -47.52 8.98 -47.57
N SER A 9 -47.33 7.69 -47.30
CA SER A 9 -46.73 7.20 -46.06
C SER A 9 -45.21 7.42 -46.10
N LEU A 10 -44.72 8.38 -45.32
CA LEU A 10 -43.29 8.50 -45.02
C LEU A 10 -42.90 7.37 -44.05
N LEU A 11 -42.23 6.34 -44.57
CA LEU A 11 -41.52 5.35 -43.77
C LEU A 11 -40.30 6.01 -43.13
N TRP A 12 -40.38 6.35 -41.85
CA TRP A 12 -39.22 6.67 -41.03
C TRP A 12 -38.49 5.36 -40.71
N THR A 13 -37.43 5.07 -41.45
CA THR A 13 -36.45 4.04 -41.07
C THR A 13 -35.62 4.58 -39.92
N SER A 14 -35.95 4.19 -38.70
CA SER A 14 -35.09 4.34 -37.53
C SER A 14 -33.86 3.46 -37.72
N PHE A 15 -32.72 4.07 -38.05
CA PHE A 15 -31.42 3.40 -37.96
C PHE A 15 -31.16 3.11 -36.48
N ALA A 16 -31.29 1.86 -36.07
CA ALA A 16 -30.79 1.41 -34.78
C ALA A 16 -29.26 1.57 -34.81
N VAL A 17 -28.75 2.55 -34.07
CA VAL A 17 -27.31 2.67 -33.83
C VAL A 17 -26.94 1.46 -32.98
N ALA A 18 -26.17 0.52 -33.55
CA ALA A 18 -25.62 -0.57 -32.76
C ALA A 18 -24.69 0.04 -31.70
N ASN A 19 -25.05 -0.12 -30.42
CA ASN A 19 -24.17 0.30 -29.32
C ASN A 19 -22.86 -0.48 -29.45
N GLN A 20 -21.78 0.25 -29.73
CA GLN A 20 -20.45 -0.33 -29.77
C GLN A 20 -19.99 -0.60 -28.34
N THR A 21 -19.49 -1.80 -28.08
CA THR A 21 -18.94 -2.18 -26.77
C THR A 21 -17.44 -2.43 -26.86
N THR A 22 -16.78 -2.48 -25.70
CA THR A 22 -15.36 -2.82 -25.55
C THR A 22 -15.20 -3.85 -24.44
N ASP A 23 -14.43 -4.90 -24.73
CA ASP A 23 -14.10 -5.96 -23.78
C ASP A 23 -12.75 -5.69 -23.10
N TYR A 24 -12.73 -5.81 -21.78
CA TYR A 24 -11.54 -5.69 -20.95
C TYR A 24 -11.29 -6.99 -20.21
N PHE A 25 -10.15 -7.64 -20.48
CA PHE A 25 -9.74 -8.84 -19.76
C PHE A 25 -8.96 -8.47 -18.49
N ILE A 26 -9.47 -8.88 -17.33
CA ILE A 26 -8.88 -8.62 -16.02
C ILE A 26 -8.30 -9.94 -15.49
N PRO A 27 -6.97 -10.14 -15.55
CA PRO A 27 -6.35 -11.40 -15.19
C PRO A 27 -6.43 -11.64 -13.68
N SER A 28 -6.69 -12.89 -13.28
CA SER A 28 -6.84 -13.25 -11.87
C SER A 28 -5.57 -12.95 -11.07
N TYR A 29 -4.39 -13.18 -11.65
CA TYR A 29 -3.11 -13.14 -10.95
C TYR A 29 -2.88 -11.81 -10.20
N GLY A 30 -3.13 -10.69 -10.86
CA GLY A 30 -2.92 -9.35 -10.29
C GLY A 30 -4.13 -8.80 -9.53
N ASN A 31 -5.30 -9.40 -9.70
CA ASN A 31 -6.58 -8.76 -9.36
C ASN A 31 -7.50 -9.64 -8.51
N SER A 32 -7.00 -10.79 -8.04
CA SER A 32 -7.75 -11.70 -7.18
C SER A 32 -7.04 -11.90 -5.85
N ALA A 33 -7.82 -12.11 -4.81
CA ALA A 33 -7.30 -12.49 -3.52
C ALA A 33 -8.33 -13.25 -2.68
N THR A 34 -7.84 -14.00 -1.69
CA THR A 34 -8.65 -14.50 -0.59
C THR A 34 -8.23 -13.83 0.71
N SER A 35 -9.21 -13.52 1.56
CA SER A 35 -8.98 -12.94 2.89
C SER A 35 -8.65 -14.00 3.96
N HIS A 36 -8.57 -15.29 3.59
CA HIS A 36 -8.34 -16.38 4.53
C HIS A 36 -6.94 -16.32 5.19
N SER A 37 -5.86 -16.34 4.40
CA SER A 37 -4.50 -16.06 4.88
C SER A 37 -3.56 -15.75 3.71
N ILE A 38 -2.42 -15.10 4.00
CA ILE A 38 -1.37 -14.81 3.00
C ILE A 38 -0.87 -16.11 2.35
N SER A 39 -0.66 -17.16 3.16
CA SER A 39 -0.16 -18.46 2.69
C SER A 39 -1.12 -19.16 1.73
N VAL A 40 -2.42 -19.12 2.02
CA VAL A 40 -3.46 -19.67 1.15
C VAL A 40 -3.57 -18.84 -0.12
N ASN A 41 -3.55 -17.51 0.00
CA ASN A 41 -3.57 -16.61 -1.14
C ASN A 41 -2.42 -16.90 -2.13
N LYS A 42 -1.20 -17.09 -1.60
CA LYS A 42 -0.02 -17.44 -2.41
C LYS A 42 -0.14 -18.77 -3.13
N LYS A 43 -0.79 -19.76 -2.51
CA LYS A 43 -1.01 -21.10 -3.11
C LYS A 43 -2.06 -21.08 -4.22
N LEU A 44 -3.10 -20.25 -4.06
CA LEU A 44 -4.23 -20.21 -4.99
C LEU A 44 -3.99 -19.31 -6.19
N ILE A 45 -3.27 -18.19 -6.02
CA ILE A 45 -3.22 -17.11 -7.02
C ILE A 45 -1.82 -16.98 -7.63
N SER A 46 -1.67 -17.47 -8.86
CA SER A 46 -0.41 -17.47 -9.63
C SER A 46 -0.61 -16.87 -11.02
N ASP A 47 0.44 -16.84 -11.83
CA ASP A 47 0.40 -16.42 -13.25
C ASP A 47 -0.53 -17.29 -14.11
N ALA A 48 -0.78 -18.53 -13.71
CA ALA A 48 -1.81 -19.41 -14.29
C ALA A 48 -3.25 -19.01 -13.94
N GLY A 49 -3.44 -18.05 -13.01
CA GLY A 49 -4.73 -17.59 -12.51
C GLY A 49 -5.04 -18.12 -11.11
N ILE A 50 -6.32 -18.42 -10.86
CA ILE A 50 -6.75 -19.15 -9.66
C ILE A 50 -6.68 -20.64 -9.99
N THR A 51 -5.86 -21.38 -9.27
CA THR A 51 -5.73 -22.83 -9.42
C THR A 51 -5.68 -23.49 -8.04
N HIS A 52 -5.67 -24.83 -7.99
CA HIS A 52 -5.58 -25.60 -6.74
C HIS A 52 -6.66 -25.27 -5.70
N TRP A 53 -7.79 -24.71 -6.14
CA TRP A 53 -8.86 -24.32 -5.22
C TRP A 53 -9.70 -25.53 -4.84
N GLN A 54 -9.46 -26.06 -3.63
CA GLN A 54 -10.09 -27.30 -3.16
C GLN A 54 -11.10 -27.09 -2.02
N ASP A 55 -10.92 -26.04 -1.22
CA ASP A 55 -11.68 -25.85 0.01
C ASP A 55 -12.84 -24.87 -0.20
N SER A 56 -14.08 -25.34 0.02
CA SER A 56 -15.29 -24.53 -0.14
C SER A 56 -15.41 -23.42 0.90
N THR A 57 -14.67 -23.52 2.01
CA THR A 57 -14.64 -22.49 3.05
C THR A 57 -13.78 -21.28 2.68
N ILE A 58 -13.02 -21.37 1.58
CA ILE A 58 -12.10 -20.32 1.12
C ILE A 58 -12.73 -19.60 -0.08
N PRO A 59 -13.43 -18.47 0.12
CA PRO A 59 -13.88 -17.64 -1.00
C PRO A 59 -12.70 -16.97 -1.69
N VAL A 60 -12.81 -16.76 -3.00
CA VAL A 60 -11.87 -15.95 -3.78
C VAL A 60 -12.60 -14.74 -4.33
N ASN A 61 -12.03 -13.56 -4.16
CA ASN A 61 -12.57 -12.30 -4.62
C ASN A 61 -11.76 -11.79 -5.81
N HIS A 62 -12.43 -11.28 -6.83
CA HIS A 62 -11.85 -10.53 -7.93
C HIS A 62 -12.22 -9.05 -7.79
N TYR A 63 -11.23 -8.18 -8.01
CA TYR A 63 -11.37 -6.74 -7.84
C TYR A 63 -11.04 -5.99 -9.11
N PHE A 64 -11.82 -4.94 -9.37
CA PHE A 64 -11.56 -3.96 -10.42
C PHE A 64 -12.22 -2.64 -10.05
N TYR A 65 -11.69 -1.52 -10.50
CA TYR A 65 -12.21 -0.21 -10.15
C TYR A 65 -12.96 0.39 -11.35
N LEU A 66 -14.19 0.86 -11.11
CA LEU A 66 -14.99 1.58 -12.10
C LEU A 66 -15.08 3.06 -11.70
N SER A 67 -14.79 3.94 -12.67
CA SER A 67 -14.84 5.39 -12.48
C SER A 67 -16.24 5.98 -12.68
N THR A 68 -17.21 5.17 -13.09
CA THR A 68 -18.61 5.54 -13.31
C THR A 68 -19.51 4.45 -12.74
N LYS A 69 -20.83 4.72 -12.70
CA LYS A 69 -21.85 3.71 -12.41
C LYS A 69 -22.45 3.09 -13.69
N ALA A 70 -21.69 3.10 -14.78
CA ALA A 70 -22.15 2.52 -16.04
C ALA A 70 -22.39 1.02 -15.87
N THR A 71 -23.47 0.54 -16.48
CA THR A 71 -23.81 -0.88 -16.56
C THR A 71 -22.74 -1.61 -17.39
N PHE A 72 -22.45 -2.86 -17.03
CA PHE A 72 -21.49 -3.70 -17.74
C PHE A 72 -21.95 -5.16 -17.78
N ASN A 73 -21.57 -5.88 -18.83
CA ASN A 73 -21.68 -7.34 -18.86
C ASN A 73 -20.40 -7.99 -18.33
N LEU A 74 -20.55 -9.10 -17.61
CA LEU A 74 -19.46 -9.79 -16.97
C LEU A 74 -19.38 -11.24 -17.44
N LYS A 75 -18.19 -11.69 -17.81
CA LYS A 75 -17.91 -13.10 -18.09
C LYS A 75 -16.76 -13.61 -17.24
N LEU A 76 -16.82 -14.90 -16.90
CA LEU A 76 -15.78 -15.61 -16.17
C LEU A 76 -15.04 -16.54 -17.14
N ARG A 77 -13.72 -16.36 -17.30
CA ARG A 77 -12.89 -17.30 -18.07
C ARG A 77 -12.41 -18.43 -17.19
N VAL A 78 -13.01 -19.60 -17.34
CA VAL A 78 -12.87 -20.71 -16.40
C VAL A 78 -12.84 -22.06 -17.11
N LYS A 79 -12.23 -23.07 -16.50
CA LYS A 79 -12.36 -24.50 -16.85
C LYS A 79 -12.45 -25.37 -15.61
N VAL A 80 -12.89 -26.60 -15.77
CA VAL A 80 -12.86 -27.66 -14.75
C VAL A 80 -12.03 -28.85 -15.22
N THR A 81 -11.48 -29.62 -14.29
CA THR A 81 -10.74 -30.85 -14.58
C THR A 81 -11.62 -32.10 -14.50
N GLY A 82 -12.72 -32.04 -13.74
CA GLY A 82 -13.73 -33.10 -13.64
C GLY A 82 -14.87 -32.96 -14.65
N GLU A 83 -15.85 -33.83 -14.55
CA GLU A 83 -17.08 -33.77 -15.34
C GLU A 83 -17.93 -32.54 -15.01
N GLN A 84 -17.96 -32.17 -13.72
CA GLN A 84 -18.82 -31.09 -13.24
C GLN A 84 -18.25 -30.40 -12.01
N SER A 85 -18.45 -29.08 -11.95
CA SER A 85 -18.28 -28.26 -10.75
C SER A 85 -19.42 -27.26 -10.62
N GLN A 86 -19.69 -26.80 -9.41
CA GLN A 86 -20.66 -25.77 -9.13
C GLN A 86 -20.01 -24.66 -8.30
N LEU A 87 -20.10 -23.44 -8.78
CA LEU A 87 -19.65 -22.25 -8.08
C LEU A 87 -20.86 -21.37 -7.73
N LYS A 88 -20.80 -20.72 -6.58
CA LYS A 88 -21.64 -19.56 -6.29
C LYS A 88 -20.86 -18.30 -6.61
N VAL A 89 -21.48 -17.42 -7.38
CA VAL A 89 -20.95 -16.12 -7.77
C VAL A 89 -21.81 -15.04 -7.12
N ASP A 90 -21.17 -14.16 -6.37
CA ASP A 90 -21.80 -13.06 -5.66
C ASP A 90 -21.24 -11.73 -6.19
N PHE A 91 -22.13 -10.83 -6.59
CA PHE A 91 -21.80 -9.45 -6.97
C PHE A 91 -22.85 -8.51 -6.39
N ASN A 92 -22.43 -7.52 -5.59
CA ASN A 92 -23.33 -6.69 -4.79
C ASN A 92 -24.36 -7.54 -4.02
N GLN A 93 -25.65 -7.30 -4.21
CA GLN A 93 -26.75 -8.05 -3.58
C GLN A 93 -27.23 -9.24 -4.43
N GLN A 94 -26.61 -9.49 -5.58
CA GLN A 94 -26.99 -10.57 -6.49
C GLN A 94 -26.12 -11.81 -6.27
N SER A 95 -26.77 -12.96 -6.13
CA SER A 95 -26.13 -14.27 -6.04
C SER A 95 -26.62 -15.17 -7.18
N GLN A 96 -25.71 -15.85 -7.85
CA GLN A 96 -26.04 -16.87 -8.85
C GLN A 96 -25.24 -18.16 -8.62
N LEU A 97 -25.86 -19.30 -8.92
CA LEU A 97 -25.17 -20.59 -8.98
C LEU A 97 -24.88 -20.91 -10.44
N ILE A 98 -23.61 -21.18 -10.75
CA ILE A 98 -23.18 -21.60 -12.09
C ILE A 98 -22.69 -23.04 -12.04
N THR A 99 -23.09 -23.82 -13.05
CA THR A 99 -22.61 -25.19 -13.26
C THR A 99 -21.60 -25.18 -14.40
N LEU A 100 -20.41 -25.73 -14.14
CA LEU A 100 -19.29 -25.78 -15.05
C LEU A 100 -19.04 -27.21 -15.48
N THR A 101 -18.98 -27.46 -16.79
CA THR A 101 -18.72 -28.77 -17.40
C THR A 101 -17.64 -28.72 -18.48
N ASN A 102 -17.07 -27.53 -18.71
CA ASN A 102 -16.10 -27.30 -19.77
C ASN A 102 -14.66 -27.63 -19.32
N GLN A 103 -14.03 -28.58 -20.01
CA GLN A 103 -12.65 -29.01 -19.73
C GLN A 103 -11.58 -28.10 -20.36
N HIS A 104 -12.00 -27.25 -21.30
CA HIS A 104 -11.18 -26.17 -21.87
C HIS A 104 -11.68 -24.82 -21.36
N PHE A 105 -10.80 -23.82 -21.32
CA PHE A 105 -11.19 -22.46 -20.92
C PHE A 105 -12.32 -21.96 -21.82
N LYS A 106 -13.40 -21.53 -21.18
CA LYS A 106 -14.56 -20.92 -21.82
C LYS A 106 -14.93 -19.65 -21.05
N ASP A 107 -15.44 -18.68 -21.78
CA ASP A 107 -16.03 -17.48 -21.20
C ASP A 107 -17.49 -17.78 -20.86
N ILE A 108 -17.77 -17.91 -19.57
CA ILE A 108 -19.11 -18.15 -19.04
C ILE A 108 -19.74 -16.79 -18.76
N ASP A 109 -20.86 -16.50 -19.44
CA ASP A 109 -21.61 -15.27 -19.24
C ASP A 109 -22.30 -15.28 -17.87
N LEU A 110 -22.01 -14.26 -17.07
CA LEU A 110 -22.60 -14.05 -15.75
C LEU A 110 -23.73 -13.02 -15.79
N GLY A 111 -23.97 -12.41 -16.95
CA GLY A 111 -25.00 -11.41 -17.20
C GLY A 111 -24.54 -9.98 -16.97
N GLU A 112 -25.54 -9.11 -16.91
CA GLU A 112 -25.39 -7.67 -16.81
C GLU A 112 -25.49 -7.20 -15.35
N PHE A 113 -24.60 -6.28 -14.97
CA PHE A 113 -24.49 -5.73 -13.63
C PHE A 113 -24.43 -4.20 -13.65
N MET A 114 -24.96 -3.59 -12.59
CA MET A 114 -24.88 -2.14 -12.35
C MET A 114 -24.13 -1.86 -11.05
N PRO A 115 -23.09 -1.01 -11.06
CA PRO A 115 -22.37 -0.60 -9.84
C PRO A 115 -23.26 0.21 -8.89
N GLU A 116 -23.28 -0.12 -7.60
CA GLU A 116 -23.97 0.70 -6.58
C GLU A 116 -23.26 2.06 -6.38
N GLN A 117 -21.93 2.06 -6.51
CA GLN A 117 -21.07 3.23 -6.35
C GLN A 117 -19.89 3.23 -7.33
N ILE A 118 -19.36 4.42 -7.61
CA ILE A 118 -18.04 4.58 -8.22
C ILE A 118 -17.02 4.01 -7.26
N GLY A 119 -16.06 3.22 -7.73
CA GLY A 119 -15.09 2.59 -6.85
C GLY A 119 -14.70 1.18 -7.24
N TYR A 120 -14.02 0.51 -6.32
CA TYR A 120 -13.78 -0.92 -6.40
C TYR A 120 -15.09 -1.68 -6.41
N GLN A 121 -15.20 -2.57 -7.39
CA GLN A 121 -16.19 -3.61 -7.49
C GLN A 121 -15.55 -4.92 -7.05
N GLN A 122 -16.36 -5.81 -6.47
CA GLN A 122 -15.91 -7.11 -5.99
C GLN A 122 -16.85 -8.20 -6.50
N LEU A 123 -16.29 -9.14 -7.26
CA LEU A 123 -16.95 -10.41 -7.58
C LEU A 123 -16.41 -11.47 -6.62
N GLN A 124 -17.26 -12.07 -5.80
CA GLN A 124 -16.88 -13.16 -4.91
C GLN A 124 -17.28 -14.51 -5.51
N LEU A 125 -16.36 -15.46 -5.48
CA LEU A 125 -16.54 -16.83 -5.92
C LEU A 125 -16.47 -17.77 -4.71
N ARG A 126 -17.42 -18.70 -4.60
CA ARG A 126 -17.43 -19.78 -3.59
C ARG A 126 -17.60 -21.14 -4.26
N GLY A 127 -16.80 -22.12 -3.86
CA GLY A 127 -16.97 -23.50 -4.31
C GLY A 127 -18.15 -24.16 -3.60
N ILE A 128 -19.06 -24.79 -4.35
CA ILE A 128 -20.27 -25.44 -3.80
C ILE A 128 -20.16 -26.95 -3.91
N ALA A 129 -19.87 -27.46 -5.11
CA ALA A 129 -19.70 -28.88 -5.38
C ALA A 129 -18.68 -29.08 -6.51
N LYS A 130 -18.03 -30.24 -6.54
CA LYS A 130 -17.04 -30.62 -7.56
C LYS A 130 -16.96 -32.14 -7.67
N THR A 131 -16.73 -32.66 -8.87
CA THR A 131 -16.48 -34.10 -9.08
C THR A 131 -14.99 -34.45 -9.15
N ALA A 132 -14.12 -33.45 -9.29
CA ALA A 132 -12.67 -33.59 -9.23
C ALA A 132 -12.07 -32.93 -7.97
N ASP A 133 -10.75 -32.97 -7.84
CA ASP A 133 -10.03 -32.45 -6.67
C ASP A 133 -10.16 -30.93 -6.49
N THR A 134 -10.30 -30.17 -7.58
CA THR A 134 -10.41 -28.70 -7.56
C THR A 134 -11.77 -28.22 -8.06
N PHE A 135 -12.21 -27.06 -7.57
CA PHE A 135 -13.45 -26.43 -8.01
C PHE A 135 -13.35 -25.91 -9.44
N ALA A 136 -12.25 -25.22 -9.78
CA ALA A 136 -12.03 -24.69 -11.12
C ALA A 136 -10.60 -24.14 -11.25
N ASP A 137 -10.16 -24.00 -12.51
CA ASP A 137 -9.06 -23.11 -12.88
C ASP A 137 -9.65 -21.84 -13.52
N ILE A 138 -9.31 -20.65 -13.02
CA ILE A 138 -9.90 -19.37 -13.44
C ILE A 138 -8.82 -18.39 -13.88
N GLN A 139 -8.84 -18.01 -15.16
CA GLN A 139 -7.84 -17.08 -15.71
C GLN A 139 -8.16 -15.61 -15.46
N GLY A 140 -9.44 -15.24 -15.35
CA GLY A 140 -9.83 -13.87 -15.09
C GLY A 140 -11.27 -13.58 -15.47
N LEU A 141 -11.58 -12.28 -15.47
CA LEU A 141 -12.88 -11.74 -15.85
C LEU A 141 -12.79 -11.06 -17.22
N ILE A 142 -13.88 -11.07 -17.98
CA ILE A 142 -14.06 -10.17 -19.12
C ILE A 142 -15.18 -9.21 -18.74
N ILE A 143 -14.88 -7.91 -18.76
CA ILE A 143 -15.86 -6.84 -18.56
C ILE A 143 -16.16 -6.22 -19.92
N THR A 144 -17.41 -6.27 -20.34
CA THR A 144 -17.91 -5.61 -21.54
C THR A 144 -18.64 -4.33 -21.14
N LEU A 145 -18.12 -3.19 -21.58
CA LEU A 145 -18.69 -1.86 -21.35
C LEU A 145 -19.08 -1.20 -22.68
N ASP A 146 -19.99 -0.23 -22.63
CA ASP A 146 -20.20 0.68 -23.76
C ASP A 146 -18.88 1.38 -24.11
N LYS A 147 -18.61 1.56 -25.41
CA LYS A 147 -17.34 2.13 -25.90
C LYS A 147 -17.04 3.53 -25.35
N GLU A 148 -18.08 4.30 -25.05
CA GLU A 148 -17.96 5.64 -24.47
C GLU A 148 -17.75 5.63 -22.95
N SER A 149 -17.89 4.47 -22.30
CA SER A 149 -17.62 4.33 -20.87
C SER A 149 -16.12 4.31 -20.60
N PRO A 150 -15.64 4.99 -19.53
CA PRO A 150 -14.25 4.89 -19.12
C PRO A 150 -13.83 3.45 -18.85
N ALA A 151 -12.63 3.08 -19.31
CA ALA A 151 -12.05 1.77 -19.05
C ALA A 151 -11.94 1.48 -17.54
N PRO A 152 -12.10 0.22 -17.11
CA PRO A 152 -11.85 -0.17 -15.74
C PRO A 152 -10.36 0.00 -15.39
N LEU A 153 -10.09 0.33 -14.13
CA LEU A 153 -8.74 0.42 -13.58
C LEU A 153 -8.44 -0.85 -12.77
N TYR A 154 -7.31 -1.47 -13.04
CA TYR A 154 -6.89 -2.74 -12.48
C TYR A 154 -5.39 -2.96 -12.73
N VAL A 155 -4.82 -3.97 -12.09
CA VAL A 155 -3.41 -4.36 -12.28
C VAL A 155 -3.28 -5.09 -13.62
N LYS A 156 -2.68 -4.41 -14.60
CA LYS A 156 -2.45 -4.90 -15.97
C LYS A 156 -1.06 -5.53 -16.14
N ASP A 157 -0.08 -4.88 -15.54
CA ASP A 157 1.35 -5.19 -15.61
C ASP A 157 1.99 -4.98 -14.23
N ASP A 158 3.32 -5.15 -14.13
CA ASP A 158 4.10 -5.00 -12.89
C ASP A 158 3.44 -5.70 -11.70
N ILE A 159 2.98 -6.94 -11.92
CA ILE A 159 2.05 -7.64 -11.02
C ILE A 159 2.57 -7.70 -9.58
N TYR A 160 3.88 -7.89 -9.39
CA TYR A 160 4.52 -7.85 -8.07
C TYR A 160 4.18 -6.56 -7.30
N TRP A 161 4.36 -5.41 -7.96
CA TRP A 161 4.08 -4.08 -7.39
C TRP A 161 2.58 -3.80 -7.30
N GLY A 162 1.81 -4.15 -8.33
CA GLY A 162 0.35 -4.01 -8.30
C GLY A 162 -0.31 -4.79 -7.17
N ARG A 163 0.20 -5.98 -6.84
CA ARG A 163 -0.29 -6.80 -5.72
C ARG A 163 0.20 -6.29 -4.36
N ARG A 164 1.43 -5.78 -4.25
CA ARG A 164 1.86 -5.01 -3.04
C ARG A 164 0.88 -3.85 -2.81
N GLY A 165 0.49 -3.17 -3.87
CA GLY A 165 -0.40 -2.03 -3.82
C GLY A 165 0.35 -0.71 -3.59
N PRO A 166 -0.39 0.41 -3.55
CA PRO A 166 0.19 1.73 -3.58
C PRO A 166 0.70 2.14 -2.20
N SER A 167 2.01 2.39 -2.09
CA SER A 167 2.57 3.04 -0.91
C SER A 167 2.18 4.53 -0.88
N VAL A 168 1.93 5.05 0.31
CA VAL A 168 1.47 6.43 0.53
C VAL A 168 2.35 7.15 1.52
N HIS A 169 2.46 8.47 1.40
CA HIS A 169 3.44 9.27 2.14
C HIS A 169 2.84 10.60 2.62
N LEU A 170 3.33 11.07 3.76
CA LEU A 170 3.11 12.43 4.27
C LEU A 170 4.45 13.15 4.30
N ASN A 171 4.57 14.24 3.55
CA ASN A 171 5.75 15.10 3.57
C ASN A 171 5.48 16.29 4.49
N TYR A 172 6.35 16.52 5.47
CA TYR A 172 6.20 17.63 6.41
C TYR A 172 7.06 18.82 5.92
N PRO A 173 6.46 19.95 5.50
CA PRO A 173 7.23 21.10 5.04
C PRO A 173 7.96 21.75 6.22
N ILE A 174 9.24 22.08 6.02
CA ILE A 174 10.03 22.90 6.94
C ILE A 174 9.78 24.36 6.58
N ASN A 175 9.20 25.13 7.50
CA ASN A 175 8.81 26.53 7.23
C ASN A 175 10.00 27.48 7.20
N ASP A 176 10.92 27.36 8.15
CA ASP A 176 12.13 28.19 8.22
C ASP A 176 13.35 27.38 7.79
N THR A 177 13.77 27.58 6.54
CA THR A 177 14.93 26.90 5.93
C THR A 177 16.27 27.58 6.25
N SER A 178 16.27 28.71 6.97
CA SER A 178 17.50 29.35 7.45
C SER A 178 18.10 28.63 8.67
N LYS A 179 17.27 27.81 9.35
CA LYS A 179 17.66 27.02 10.53
C LYS A 179 18.23 25.66 10.17
N SER A 180 19.10 25.18 11.04
CA SER A 180 19.60 23.81 11.04
C SER A 180 18.87 23.00 12.11
N TYR A 181 18.21 21.92 11.70
CA TYR A 181 17.42 21.06 12.60
C TYR A 181 18.13 19.75 12.88
N GLN A 182 18.52 19.52 14.12
CA GLN A 182 19.27 18.32 14.53
C GLN A 182 18.38 17.18 14.97
N TRP A 183 17.14 17.44 15.41
CA TRP A 183 16.22 16.41 15.88
C TRP A 183 14.91 16.43 15.13
N PHE A 184 14.37 15.23 14.88
CA PHE A 184 13.00 15.02 14.42
C PHE A 184 12.29 14.06 15.37
N TYR A 185 11.21 14.53 15.97
CA TYR A 185 10.32 13.77 16.85
C TYR A 185 8.97 13.53 16.16
N SER A 186 8.39 12.35 16.35
CA SER A 186 6.98 12.09 16.01
C SER A 186 6.38 10.97 16.87
N GLU A 187 5.05 10.85 16.78
CA GLU A 187 4.26 9.80 17.39
C GLU A 187 3.52 8.99 16.33
N LEU A 188 3.43 7.68 16.54
CA LEU A 188 2.76 6.75 15.65
C LEU A 188 1.83 5.84 16.45
N THR A 189 0.59 5.74 15.99
CA THR A 189 -0.41 4.79 16.51
C THR A 189 -0.95 3.98 15.35
N VAL A 190 -0.93 2.65 15.46
CA VAL A 190 -1.53 1.76 14.47
C VAL A 190 -2.84 1.25 15.06
N PRO A 191 -4.01 1.61 14.52
CA PRO A 191 -5.27 1.15 15.11
C PRO A 191 -5.45 -0.37 14.98
N GLN A 192 -6.13 -1.00 15.94
CA GLN A 192 -6.37 -2.45 15.89
C GLN A 192 -7.06 -2.88 14.59
N GLY A 193 -6.59 -3.98 14.01
CA GLY A 193 -7.12 -4.53 12.75
C GLY A 193 -6.50 -3.94 11.48
N TYR A 194 -5.60 -2.96 11.62
CA TYR A 194 -4.90 -2.30 10.51
C TYR A 194 -3.40 -2.60 10.45
N ASP A 195 -2.96 -3.61 11.20
CA ASP A 195 -1.60 -4.10 11.30
C ASP A 195 -1.40 -5.50 10.69
N PRO A 196 -1.87 -5.78 9.45
CA PRO A 196 -1.62 -7.06 8.82
C PRO A 196 -0.12 -7.26 8.57
N GLN A 197 0.30 -8.52 8.53
CA GLN A 197 1.65 -8.89 8.12
C GLN A 197 2.02 -8.26 6.77
N GLY A 198 3.27 -7.85 6.63
CA GLY A 198 3.77 -7.16 5.44
C GLY A 198 3.65 -5.64 5.53
N ALA A 199 3.11 -5.09 6.62
CA ALA A 199 3.01 -3.65 6.81
C ALA A 199 4.33 -3.03 7.31
N TYR A 200 4.72 -1.90 6.70
CA TYR A 200 5.73 -1.01 7.24
C TYR A 200 5.11 0.37 7.51
N PHE A 201 5.02 0.71 8.80
CA PHE A 201 4.57 2.01 9.30
C PHE A 201 5.79 2.87 9.60
N MET A 202 6.23 3.64 8.60
CA MET A 202 7.42 4.47 8.70
C MET A 202 7.08 5.82 9.33
N ALA A 203 7.66 6.11 10.50
CA ALA A 203 7.37 7.30 11.29
C ALA A 203 8.30 8.46 10.94
N ASN A 204 9.61 8.29 11.07
CA ASN A 204 10.60 9.35 10.88
C ASN A 204 11.48 9.09 9.65
N GLY A 205 11.02 9.52 8.50
CA GLY A 205 11.76 9.54 7.26
C GLY A 205 12.61 10.79 7.13
N PHE A 206 13.73 10.66 6.47
CA PHE A 206 14.66 11.75 6.17
C PHE A 206 15.25 11.54 4.78
N ALA A 207 15.95 12.55 4.26
CA ALA A 207 16.43 12.53 2.88
C ALA A 207 17.35 11.32 2.56
N GLU A 208 18.05 10.77 3.55
CA GLU A 208 18.98 9.65 3.39
C GLU A 208 18.51 8.35 4.05
N GLY A 209 17.27 8.24 4.51
CA GLY A 209 16.83 7.01 5.16
C GLY A 209 15.46 7.05 5.81
N TYR A 210 15.19 6.04 6.62
CA TYR A 210 13.90 5.82 7.25
C TYR A 210 14.01 5.20 8.63
N PHE A 211 13.01 5.46 9.47
CA PHE A 211 12.89 4.93 10.81
C PHE A 211 11.41 4.68 11.17
N GLY A 212 11.05 3.44 11.54
CA GLY A 212 9.65 3.08 11.82
C GLY A 212 9.48 1.67 12.38
N ILE A 213 8.26 1.13 12.28
CA ILE A 213 7.91 -0.21 12.79
C ILE A 213 7.22 -1.09 11.75
N GLN A 214 7.48 -2.39 11.81
CA GLN A 214 7.02 -3.40 10.86
C GLN A 214 6.27 -4.55 11.51
N VAL A 215 5.40 -5.20 10.73
CA VAL A 215 4.83 -6.52 11.01
C VAL A 215 5.45 -7.54 10.05
N ASN A 216 6.45 -8.27 10.51
CA ASN A 216 7.29 -9.12 9.65
C ASN A 216 6.70 -10.54 9.50
N SER A 217 6.16 -11.07 10.58
CA SER A 217 5.45 -12.35 10.63
C SER A 217 4.37 -12.33 11.72
N GLU A 218 3.65 -13.43 11.86
CA GLU A 218 2.71 -13.64 12.98
C GLU A 218 3.39 -13.55 14.36
N THR A 219 4.71 -13.78 14.43
CA THR A 219 5.48 -13.86 15.69
C THR A 219 6.59 -12.83 15.78
N GLU A 220 6.83 -12.03 14.74
CA GLU A 220 7.94 -11.08 14.69
C GLU A 220 7.48 -9.71 14.21
N ARG A 221 7.79 -8.71 15.06
CA ARG A 221 7.61 -7.29 14.79
C ARG A 221 8.94 -6.59 15.03
N ARG A 222 9.25 -5.59 14.20
CA ARG A 222 10.54 -4.91 14.24
C ARG A 222 10.38 -3.40 14.37
N VAL A 223 11.30 -2.79 15.08
CA VAL A 223 11.63 -1.36 14.98
C VAL A 223 12.83 -1.27 14.04
N LEU A 224 12.68 -0.67 12.86
CA LEU A 224 13.68 -0.65 11.79
C LEU A 224 14.22 0.75 11.57
N PHE A 225 15.54 0.89 11.48
CA PHE A 225 16.24 2.13 11.13
C PHE A 225 17.30 1.86 10.07
N SER A 226 17.22 2.58 8.94
CA SER A 226 18.14 2.42 7.80
C SER A 226 18.62 3.76 7.26
N VAL A 227 19.84 3.74 6.72
CA VAL A 227 20.49 4.87 6.04
C VAL A 227 21.04 4.38 4.71
N TRP A 228 20.64 5.02 3.61
CA TRP A 228 21.18 4.74 2.27
C TRP A 228 22.61 5.25 2.13
N SER A 229 23.44 4.45 1.48
CA SER A 229 24.76 4.85 0.98
C SER A 229 24.63 6.03 0.00
N PRO A 230 25.63 6.93 -0.08
CA PRO A 230 25.71 7.89 -1.19
C PRO A 230 26.01 7.22 -2.54
N PHE A 231 26.44 5.95 -2.55
CA PHE A 231 26.69 5.18 -3.77
C PHE A 231 25.40 4.52 -4.28
N GLN A 232 24.99 4.87 -5.50
CA GLN A 232 23.78 4.33 -6.13
C GLN A 232 24.02 2.91 -6.64
N THR A 233 23.43 1.94 -5.96
CA THR A 233 23.44 0.52 -6.36
C THR A 233 22.36 -0.24 -5.59
N ASP A 234 21.88 -1.33 -6.16
CA ASP A 234 21.02 -2.31 -5.50
C ASP A 234 21.82 -3.46 -4.85
N ASP A 235 23.13 -3.54 -5.11
CA ASP A 235 24.02 -4.52 -4.49
C ASP A 235 24.89 -3.85 -3.41
N PRO A 236 24.64 -4.11 -2.11
CA PRO A 236 25.43 -3.52 -1.03
C PRO A 236 26.89 -3.98 -1.00
N THR A 237 27.24 -5.06 -1.70
CA THR A 237 28.61 -5.54 -1.80
C THR A 237 29.44 -4.72 -2.80
N ALA A 238 28.78 -4.11 -3.79
CA ALA A 238 29.39 -3.24 -4.79
C ALA A 238 29.81 -1.86 -4.23
N ILE A 239 29.34 -1.48 -3.03
CA ILE A 239 29.65 -0.17 -2.44
C ILE A 239 31.15 -0.08 -2.09
N PRO A 240 31.89 0.92 -2.61
CA PRO A 240 33.29 1.17 -2.26
C PRO A 240 33.46 1.45 -0.75
N ASN A 241 34.59 1.03 -0.17
CA ASN A 241 34.83 1.14 1.28
C ASN A 241 34.62 2.55 1.85
N ASN A 242 35.03 3.58 1.12
CA ASN A 242 34.90 5.00 1.51
C ASN A 242 33.47 5.55 1.39
N MET A 243 32.55 4.81 0.76
CA MET A 243 31.14 5.19 0.61
C MET A 243 30.20 4.31 1.45
N ARG A 244 30.71 3.32 2.17
CA ARG A 244 29.90 2.46 3.04
C ARG A 244 29.39 3.23 4.26
N ILE A 245 28.16 2.93 4.65
CA ILE A 245 27.62 3.34 5.95
C ILE A 245 28.42 2.66 7.06
N GLN A 246 28.87 3.46 8.02
CA GLN A 246 29.66 2.98 9.16
C GLN A 246 28.75 2.87 10.38
N LEU A 247 28.75 1.71 11.04
CA LEU A 247 28.11 1.57 12.34
C LEU A 247 29.00 2.23 13.40
N LEU A 248 28.47 3.23 14.10
CA LEU A 248 29.15 3.88 15.23
C LEU A 248 28.84 3.16 16.54
N ALA A 249 27.56 2.86 16.75
CA ALA A 249 27.07 2.16 17.93
C ALA A 249 25.69 1.56 17.70
N LYS A 250 25.29 0.62 18.57
CA LYS A 250 23.96 0.04 18.56
C LYS A 250 23.47 -0.26 19.96
N GLY A 251 22.16 -0.24 20.13
CA GLY A 251 21.52 -0.62 21.39
C GLY A 251 21.62 -2.11 21.69
N LYS A 252 21.26 -2.45 22.93
CA LYS A 252 21.15 -3.84 23.37
C LYS A 252 20.14 -4.59 22.49
N ASN A 253 20.51 -5.81 22.08
CA ASN A 253 19.69 -6.70 21.23
C ASN A 253 19.34 -6.15 19.84
N VAL A 254 19.96 -5.05 19.40
CA VAL A 254 19.78 -4.53 18.05
C VAL A 254 20.63 -5.33 17.07
N TYR A 255 19.98 -5.84 16.04
CA TYR A 255 20.65 -6.39 14.87
C TYR A 255 21.13 -5.25 13.97
N THR A 256 22.28 -5.44 13.32
CA THR A 256 22.85 -4.47 12.36
C THR A 256 23.38 -5.21 11.14
N GLY A 257 23.12 -4.68 9.96
CA GLY A 257 23.53 -5.28 8.68
C GLY A 257 23.50 -4.29 7.53
N LYS A 258 23.47 -4.83 6.31
CA LYS A 258 23.35 -4.06 5.06
C LYS A 258 22.04 -4.41 4.37
N PHE A 259 21.56 -3.54 3.50
CA PHE A 259 20.39 -3.76 2.64
C PHE A 259 20.67 -3.39 1.19
N GLY A 260 19.84 -3.90 0.26
CA GLY A 260 19.92 -3.72 -1.19
C GLY A 260 18.55 -3.79 -1.87
N ASN A 261 18.53 -4.00 -3.19
CA ASN A 261 17.37 -4.14 -4.09
C ASN A 261 16.49 -2.88 -4.31
N GLU A 262 16.54 -1.90 -3.41
CA GLU A 262 15.80 -0.64 -3.49
C GLU A 262 16.74 0.51 -3.08
N GLY A 263 17.89 0.56 -3.74
CA GLY A 263 19.10 1.19 -3.24
C GLY A 263 19.77 0.36 -2.14
N SER A 264 20.97 0.77 -1.73
CA SER A 264 21.79 0.01 -0.78
C SER A 264 22.32 0.87 0.35
N GLY A 265 22.50 0.27 1.53
CA GLY A 265 22.94 1.01 2.71
C GLY A 265 23.14 0.15 3.95
N GLY A 266 23.16 0.83 5.11
CA GLY A 266 23.21 0.20 6.43
C GLY A 266 21.82 0.15 7.04
N GLN A 267 21.47 -0.97 7.67
CA GLN A 267 20.22 -1.13 8.41
C GLN A 267 20.47 -1.65 9.82
N SER A 268 19.54 -1.36 10.70
CA SER A 268 19.46 -1.89 12.05
C SER A 268 18.02 -2.19 12.42
N TYR A 269 17.78 -3.23 13.21
CA TYR A 269 16.45 -3.44 13.78
C TYR A 269 16.49 -4.04 15.17
N LEU A 270 15.50 -3.69 15.98
CA LEU A 270 15.17 -4.35 17.24
C LEU A 270 13.92 -5.20 17.00
N ILE A 271 13.97 -6.49 17.36
CA ILE A 271 12.75 -7.30 17.47
C ILE A 271 12.01 -6.80 18.71
N PHE A 272 10.86 -6.18 18.51
CA PHE A 272 10.09 -5.55 19.56
C PHE A 272 8.59 -5.82 19.31
N PRO A 273 7.89 -6.48 20.24
CA PRO A 273 6.49 -6.92 20.05
C PRO A 273 5.52 -5.75 20.29
N TRP A 274 5.64 -4.70 19.48
CA TRP A 274 4.72 -3.56 19.56
C TRP A 274 3.28 -4.01 19.26
N GLN A 275 2.34 -3.39 19.98
CA GLN A 275 0.91 -3.68 19.90
C GLN A 275 0.15 -2.56 19.19
N ALA A 276 -0.95 -2.92 18.52
CA ALA A 276 -1.90 -1.95 18.00
C ALA A 276 -2.57 -1.13 19.13
N ASP A 277 -3.17 0.00 18.77
CA ASP A 277 -3.77 1.00 19.66
C ASP A 277 -2.82 1.64 20.68
N GLN A 278 -1.54 1.26 20.67
CA GLN A 278 -0.49 1.90 21.46
C GLN A 278 0.21 2.98 20.64
N THR A 279 0.43 4.15 21.25
CA THR A 279 1.24 5.22 20.67
C THR A 279 2.71 5.03 21.03
N TYR A 280 3.56 4.90 20.01
CA TYR A 280 5.02 4.86 20.15
C TYR A 280 5.62 6.19 19.72
N ARG A 281 6.79 6.54 20.27
CA ARG A 281 7.48 7.80 19.96
C ARG A 281 8.80 7.51 19.27
N PHE A 282 9.10 8.29 18.24
CA PHE A 282 10.30 8.15 17.43
C PHE A 282 11.10 9.43 17.52
N LEU A 283 12.38 9.31 17.84
CA LEU A 283 13.30 10.42 17.89
C LEU A 283 14.52 10.10 17.03
N LEU A 284 14.77 10.96 16.04
CA LEU A 284 15.89 10.87 15.12
C LEU A 284 16.81 12.07 15.35
N LYS A 285 18.11 11.81 15.50
CA LYS A 285 19.16 12.83 15.46
C LYS A 285 19.89 12.77 14.13
N VAL A 286 20.09 13.92 13.48
CA VAL A 286 20.95 14.07 12.31
C VAL A 286 21.91 15.21 12.56
N ASN A 287 23.21 14.91 12.57
CA ASN A 287 24.23 15.89 12.90
C ASN A 287 25.44 15.75 11.98
N PRO A 288 25.84 16.81 11.26
CA PRO A 288 27.11 16.80 10.54
C PRO A 288 28.26 16.68 11.55
N THR A 289 29.29 15.91 11.22
CA THR A 289 30.41 15.70 12.13
C THR A 289 31.41 16.84 12.01
N GLU A 290 31.42 17.74 12.99
CA GLU A 290 32.29 18.94 12.99
C GLU A 290 33.80 18.60 12.89
N SER A 291 34.22 17.43 13.38
CA SER A 291 35.61 16.98 13.37
C SER A 291 36.02 16.18 12.12
N LEU A 292 35.07 15.78 11.28
CA LEU A 292 35.33 15.02 10.06
C LEU A 292 34.56 15.66 8.91
N ASN A 293 35.27 16.43 8.07
CA ASN A 293 34.66 17.07 6.90
C ASN A 293 33.84 16.06 6.07
N ASN A 294 32.64 16.49 5.68
CA ASN A 294 31.77 15.79 4.74
C ASN A 294 31.25 14.41 5.21
N LYS A 295 30.91 14.29 6.50
CA LYS A 295 30.16 13.14 7.02
C LYS A 295 29.02 13.61 7.92
N THR A 296 27.94 12.83 7.96
CA THR A 296 26.79 13.07 8.84
C THR A 296 26.50 11.82 9.64
N ASP A 297 26.25 12.00 10.94
CA ASP A 297 25.84 10.97 11.86
C ASP A 297 24.32 10.98 12.04
N TYR A 298 23.72 9.80 12.01
CA TYR A 298 22.29 9.56 12.15
C TYR A 298 22.07 8.63 13.34
N SER A 299 21.33 9.05 14.35
CA SER A 299 21.04 8.25 15.54
C SER A 299 19.54 8.11 15.76
N ALA A 300 19.06 6.89 16.00
CA ALA A 300 17.64 6.60 16.16
C ALA A 300 17.32 6.09 17.58
N TYR A 301 16.26 6.64 18.16
CA TYR A 301 15.74 6.29 19.49
C TYR A 301 14.24 6.01 19.41
N PHE A 302 13.81 4.92 20.03
CA PHE A 302 12.43 4.45 20.04
C PHE A 302 11.93 4.44 21.48
N TYR A 303 10.80 5.09 21.76
CA TYR A 303 10.22 5.10 23.10
C TYR A 303 9.26 3.93 23.26
N ASP A 304 9.54 3.08 24.23
CA ASP A 304 8.61 2.05 24.70
C ASP A 304 7.70 2.66 25.79
N PRO A 305 6.39 2.83 25.51
CA PRO A 305 5.46 3.41 26.46
C PRO A 305 5.10 2.47 27.61
N ILE A 306 5.37 1.17 27.52
CA ILE A 306 5.07 0.20 28.59
C ILE A 306 6.16 0.27 29.66
N THR A 307 7.43 0.34 29.24
CA THR A 307 8.56 0.46 30.17
C THR A 307 8.98 1.89 30.45
N GLU A 308 8.33 2.86 29.80
CA GLU A 308 8.58 4.30 29.88
C GLU A 308 10.03 4.69 29.61
N LYS A 309 10.64 4.04 28.60
CA LYS A 309 12.07 4.17 28.31
C LYS A 309 12.33 4.44 26.85
N TRP A 310 13.28 5.34 26.61
CA TRP A 310 13.94 5.46 25.32
C TRP A 310 14.91 4.29 25.13
N LEU A 311 14.69 3.53 24.06
CA LEU A 311 15.56 2.49 23.57
C LEU A 311 16.43 3.06 22.45
N PHE A 312 17.74 3.02 22.60
CA PHE A 312 18.67 3.35 21.52
C PHE A 312 18.66 2.23 20.48
N ILE A 313 18.47 2.58 19.20
CA ILE A 313 18.48 1.62 18.10
C ILE A 313 19.89 1.51 17.53
N ALA A 314 20.33 2.49 16.77
CA ALA A 314 21.70 2.56 16.28
C ALA A 314 22.11 3.99 15.96
N ALA A 315 23.42 4.18 15.86
CA ALA A 315 24.05 5.35 15.27
C ALA A 315 24.86 4.92 14.04
N PHE A 316 24.58 5.53 12.90
CA PHE A 316 25.26 5.32 11.64
C PHE A 316 25.95 6.60 11.18
N ARG A 317 27.13 6.46 10.56
CA ARG A 317 27.82 7.55 9.87
C ARG A 317 27.72 7.34 8.37
N ARG A 318 27.17 8.34 7.69
CA ARG A 318 27.11 8.41 6.22
C ARG A 318 28.26 9.26 5.69
N PRO A 319 29.15 8.71 4.85
CA PRO A 319 30.20 9.49 4.19
C PRO A 319 29.62 10.39 3.09
N ASN A 320 30.43 11.32 2.59
CA ASN A 320 30.10 12.24 1.50
C ASN A 320 28.77 12.97 1.70
N THR A 321 28.50 13.38 2.93
CA THR A 321 27.24 14.00 3.34
C THR A 321 27.52 15.07 4.38
N ASN A 322 26.93 16.24 4.24
CA ASN A 322 27.00 17.31 5.23
C ASN A 322 25.62 17.94 5.39
N THR A 323 24.76 17.32 6.22
CA THR A 323 23.37 17.74 6.38
C THR A 323 22.88 17.66 7.82
N TYR A 324 21.82 18.41 8.06
CA TYR A 324 20.88 18.29 9.17
C TYR A 324 19.61 17.56 8.71
N ILE A 325 18.56 17.50 9.53
CA ILE A 325 17.26 16.94 9.13
C ILE A 325 16.78 17.62 7.85
N ALA A 326 16.56 16.82 6.81
CA ALA A 326 15.99 17.23 5.53
C ALA A 326 14.91 16.24 5.11
N ARG A 327 13.88 16.75 4.41
CA ARG A 327 12.72 15.98 3.93
C ARG A 327 12.07 15.10 5.03
N PRO A 328 11.69 15.67 6.19
CA PRO A 328 10.96 14.90 7.19
C PRO A 328 9.65 14.40 6.59
N HIS A 329 9.43 13.09 6.67
CA HIS A 329 8.25 12.46 6.09
C HIS A 329 7.87 11.19 6.85
N SER A 330 6.68 10.68 6.56
CA SER A 330 6.21 9.36 6.98
C SER A 330 5.66 8.61 5.78
N PHE A 331 5.62 7.28 5.84
CA PHE A 331 4.96 6.48 4.80
C PHE A 331 4.30 5.22 5.38
N LEU A 332 3.41 4.66 4.57
CA LEU A 332 2.76 3.38 4.81
C LEU A 332 2.92 2.49 3.57
N GLU A 333 3.46 1.30 3.78
CA GLU A 333 3.82 0.37 2.72
C GLU A 333 3.32 -1.06 3.03
N ASN A 334 3.01 -1.79 1.98
CA ASN A 334 2.94 -3.25 1.99
C ASN A 334 4.15 -3.84 1.24
N PHE A 335 4.95 -4.67 1.91
CA PHE A 335 6.09 -5.36 1.31
C PHE A 335 5.82 -6.84 0.96
N ILE A 336 4.58 -7.33 1.12
CA ILE A 336 4.17 -8.69 0.75
C ILE A 336 3.08 -8.63 -0.34
N PRO A 337 3.36 -9.04 -1.58
CA PRO A 337 2.38 -9.05 -2.67
C PRO A 337 1.09 -9.82 -2.32
N ASP A 338 1.20 -10.93 -1.61
CA ASP A 338 0.07 -11.78 -1.20
C ASP A 338 -0.78 -11.22 -0.04
N ALA A 339 -0.48 -10.00 0.41
CA ALA A 339 -1.16 -9.31 1.51
C ALA A 339 -1.84 -8.00 1.07
N GLY A 340 -1.98 -7.75 -0.24
CA GLY A 340 -2.57 -6.52 -0.79
C GLY A 340 -4.08 -6.35 -0.57
N GLN A 341 -4.77 -7.41 -0.19
CA GLN A 341 -6.20 -7.46 0.15
C GLN A 341 -6.50 -7.08 1.60
N PHE A 342 -5.47 -6.97 2.44
CA PHE A 342 -5.64 -6.50 3.82
C PHE A 342 -5.37 -5.01 3.88
N GLU A 343 -6.32 -4.28 4.43
CA GLU A 343 -6.20 -2.84 4.61
C GLU A 343 -5.17 -2.50 5.69
N ARG A 344 -4.43 -1.41 5.49
CA ARG A 344 -3.49 -0.86 6.47
C ARG A 344 -3.84 0.59 6.74
N LYS A 345 -3.63 1.02 7.98
CA LYS A 345 -3.88 2.40 8.43
C LYS A 345 -2.98 2.73 9.62
N ALA A 346 -2.49 3.95 9.66
CA ALA A 346 -1.78 4.49 10.83
C ALA A 346 -2.08 5.97 11.03
N LEU A 347 -1.98 6.39 12.29
CA LEU A 347 -2.13 7.76 12.75
C LEU A 347 -0.75 8.32 13.10
N TYR A 348 -0.42 9.48 12.54
CA TYR A 348 0.86 10.16 12.68
C TYR A 348 0.63 11.48 13.42
N GLY A 349 1.08 11.54 14.67
CA GLY A 349 0.88 12.66 15.58
C GLY A 349 2.17 13.39 15.95
N ASN A 350 1.97 14.58 16.52
CA ASN A 350 2.98 15.31 17.30
C ASN A 350 4.37 15.44 16.62
N GLN A 351 4.42 15.78 15.34
CA GLN A 351 5.69 16.02 14.64
C GLN A 351 6.35 17.32 15.10
N TRP A 352 7.63 17.24 15.48
CA TRP A 352 8.44 18.38 15.92
C TRP A 352 9.87 18.29 15.40
N LEU A 353 10.46 19.44 15.07
CA LEU A 353 11.89 19.59 14.82
C LEU A 353 12.56 20.36 15.95
N ARG A 354 13.77 19.98 16.34
CA ARG A 354 14.58 20.80 17.25
C ARG A 354 15.78 21.38 16.51
N ASP A 355 15.92 22.70 16.57
CA ASP A 355 17.06 23.38 15.94
C ASP A 355 18.37 23.24 16.76
N THR A 356 19.48 23.70 16.20
CA THR A 356 20.79 23.71 16.84
C THR A 356 20.88 24.69 18.01
N GLU A 357 20.03 25.72 18.06
CA GLU A 357 19.86 26.62 19.23
C GLU A 357 19.09 25.94 20.38
N GLY A 358 18.46 24.81 20.10
CA GLY A 358 17.75 23.99 21.06
C GLY A 358 16.26 24.32 21.22
N LYS A 359 15.68 25.06 20.27
CA LYS A 359 14.25 25.39 20.23
C LYS A 359 13.49 24.34 19.43
N TRP A 360 12.31 23.99 19.91
CA TRP A 360 11.40 23.09 19.22
C TRP A 360 10.43 23.85 18.31
N HIS A 361 10.18 23.27 17.14
CA HIS A 361 9.35 23.81 16.07
C HIS A 361 8.32 22.77 15.61
N ALA A 362 7.05 23.06 15.81
CA ALA A 362 5.97 22.13 15.46
C ALA A 362 5.82 22.02 13.93
N LEU A 363 5.67 20.79 13.44
CA LEU A 363 5.29 20.52 12.06
C LEU A 363 3.78 20.23 12.03
N THR A 364 3.00 21.25 11.68
CA THR A 364 1.51 21.23 11.70
C THR A 364 0.88 21.04 10.33
N LYS A 365 1.69 20.95 9.28
CA LYS A 365 1.23 20.74 7.90
C LYS A 365 1.80 19.44 7.35
N ALA A 366 1.05 18.78 6.48
CA ALA A 366 1.53 17.62 5.73
C ALA A 366 1.04 17.67 4.29
N ARG A 367 1.86 17.16 3.37
CA ARG A 367 1.52 17.03 1.93
C ARG A 367 1.52 15.57 1.52
N PHE A 368 0.38 15.10 1.05
CA PHE A 368 0.16 13.72 0.64
C PHE A 368 0.77 13.38 -0.72
N THR A 369 1.45 12.25 -0.78
CA THR A 369 1.92 11.66 -2.05
C THR A 369 1.74 10.15 -2.07
N TYR A 370 1.77 9.55 -3.25
CA TYR A 370 1.73 8.11 -3.47
C TYR A 370 2.82 7.66 -4.43
N ASP A 371 3.06 6.35 -4.52
CA ASP A 371 4.08 5.76 -5.38
C ASP A 371 3.67 5.59 -6.86
N ALA A 372 4.53 4.93 -7.63
CA ALA A 372 4.31 4.66 -9.05
C ALA A 372 3.10 3.75 -9.32
N THR A 373 2.73 2.87 -8.39
CA THR A 373 1.57 1.95 -8.54
C THR A 373 0.27 2.73 -8.61
N ALA A 374 0.10 3.72 -7.73
CA ALA A 374 -1.03 4.65 -7.78
C ALA A 374 -0.96 5.59 -8.99
N ALA A 375 0.24 6.09 -9.35
CA ALA A 375 0.42 6.96 -10.50
C ALA A 375 0.02 6.29 -11.83
N LYS A 376 0.26 4.99 -11.96
CA LYS A 376 -0.17 4.15 -13.10
C LYS A 376 -1.66 3.79 -13.06
N GLN A 377 -2.36 4.13 -11.98
CA GLN A 377 -3.75 3.75 -11.75
C GLN A 377 -3.97 2.22 -11.74
N SER A 378 -2.92 1.46 -11.43
CA SER A 378 -3.02 0.00 -11.29
C SER A 378 -3.83 -0.38 -10.04
N ARG A 379 -3.79 0.48 -9.02
CA ARG A 379 -4.50 0.37 -7.75
C ARG A 379 -4.99 1.73 -7.29
N MET A 380 -6.19 1.81 -6.74
CA MET A 380 -6.90 3.05 -6.38
C MET A 380 -7.24 3.16 -4.88
N ASP A 381 -6.73 2.23 -4.07
CA ASP A 381 -6.95 2.12 -2.63
C ASP A 381 -5.80 2.75 -1.85
N TYR A 382 -5.70 4.08 -1.97
CA TYR A 382 -4.71 4.92 -1.31
C TYR A 382 -5.35 6.18 -0.74
N GLN A 383 -5.10 6.50 0.52
CA GLN A 383 -5.74 7.63 1.20
C GLN A 383 -4.81 8.22 2.27
N GLY A 384 -4.97 9.51 2.49
CA GLY A 384 -4.37 10.23 3.60
C GLY A 384 -5.25 11.43 3.96
N GLY A 385 -5.08 11.94 5.18
CA GLY A 385 -5.90 13.04 5.68
C GLY A 385 -5.62 13.37 7.13
N THR A 386 -6.61 14.00 7.77
CA THR A 386 -6.62 14.27 9.20
C THR A 386 -7.72 13.48 9.89
N HIS A 387 -7.46 13.04 11.11
CA HIS A 387 -8.42 12.34 11.96
C HIS A 387 -8.10 12.64 13.43
N ASN A 388 -9.07 13.16 14.18
CA ASN A 388 -8.94 13.45 15.61
C ASN A 388 -7.66 14.23 15.99
N GLY A 389 -7.31 15.26 15.22
CA GLY A 389 -6.13 16.10 15.49
C GLY A 389 -4.79 15.50 15.07
N GLN A 390 -4.77 14.31 14.48
CA GLN A 390 -3.58 13.67 13.90
C GLN A 390 -3.68 13.60 12.37
N PHE A 391 -2.55 13.39 11.70
CA PHE A 391 -2.58 12.95 10.30
C PHE A 391 -2.82 11.44 10.23
N TYR A 392 -3.29 10.94 9.10
CA TYR A 392 -3.35 9.50 8.85
C TYR A 392 -2.91 9.15 7.43
N LEU A 393 -2.45 7.91 7.28
CA LEU A 393 -2.29 7.23 6.00
C LEU A 393 -3.09 5.94 6.03
N ARG A 394 -3.61 5.54 4.87
CA ARG A 394 -4.38 4.32 4.66
C ARG A 394 -4.11 3.81 3.24
N ASN A 395 -3.82 2.53 3.08
CA ASN A 395 -3.64 1.93 1.75
C ASN A 395 -4.09 0.47 1.74
N THR A 396 -4.12 -0.11 0.53
CA THR A 396 -4.45 -1.53 0.28
C THR A 396 -5.86 -1.91 0.74
N GLY A 397 -6.28 -3.17 0.55
CA GLY A 397 -7.60 -3.63 0.98
C GLY A 397 -8.77 -3.30 0.04
N PHE A 398 -8.50 -2.74 -1.14
CA PHE A 398 -9.50 -2.46 -2.18
C PHE A 398 -10.65 -1.56 -1.72
N PHE A 399 -10.41 -0.65 -0.76
CA PHE A 399 -11.39 0.36 -0.40
C PHE A 399 -11.51 1.44 -1.48
N THR A 400 -12.65 2.13 -1.49
CA THR A 400 -12.94 3.24 -2.41
C THR A 400 -12.71 4.59 -1.74
N GLY A 401 -12.30 5.60 -2.52
CA GLY A 401 -12.17 6.99 -2.09
C GLY A 401 -10.72 7.47 -2.01
N PRO A 402 -9.95 7.42 -3.12
CA PRO A 402 -8.56 7.82 -3.10
C PRO A 402 -8.36 9.30 -2.77
N THR A 403 -7.28 9.63 -2.07
CA THR A 403 -6.86 11.02 -1.84
C THR A 403 -6.10 11.56 -3.07
N LYS A 404 -6.42 12.78 -3.50
CA LYS A 404 -5.73 13.45 -4.60
C LYS A 404 -4.23 13.68 -4.28
N LEU A 405 -3.37 13.49 -5.28
CA LEU A 405 -1.94 13.78 -5.18
C LEU A 405 -1.70 15.25 -4.78
N GLN A 406 -0.71 15.49 -3.92
CA GLN A 406 -0.36 16.81 -3.36
C GLN A 406 -1.45 17.46 -2.48
N SER A 407 -2.48 16.73 -2.05
CA SER A 407 -3.40 17.23 -1.03
C SER A 407 -2.64 17.70 0.21
N GLN A 408 -3.01 18.86 0.72
CA GLN A 408 -2.43 19.47 1.90
C GLN A 408 -3.36 19.29 3.10
N PHE A 409 -2.76 19.01 4.24
CA PHE A 409 -3.46 18.78 5.49
C PHE A 409 -2.84 19.64 6.60
N GLU A 410 -3.68 20.07 7.55
CA GLU A 410 -3.25 20.82 8.70
C GLU A 410 -3.82 20.21 9.99
N ARG A 411 -3.05 20.28 11.07
CA ARG A 411 -3.49 19.93 12.43
C ARG A 411 -3.12 21.04 13.40
N MET A 412 -3.81 21.09 14.53
CA MET A 412 -3.44 21.98 15.62
C MET A 412 -2.08 21.57 16.22
N THR A 413 -1.32 22.57 16.68
CA THR A 413 -0.11 22.35 17.46
C THR A 413 -0.48 21.64 18.77
N THR A 414 0.32 20.64 19.12
CA THR A 414 0.24 19.86 20.36
C THR A 414 1.30 20.35 21.36
N ALA A 415 1.43 19.73 22.53
CA ALA A 415 2.52 20.08 23.45
C ALA A 415 3.89 19.73 22.85
N GLU A 416 4.90 20.54 23.20
CA GLU A 416 6.31 20.22 22.93
C GLU A 416 6.66 18.85 23.54
N PRO A 417 7.49 18.02 22.89
CA PRO A 417 7.93 16.76 23.47
C PRO A 417 8.79 16.99 24.72
N ASP A 418 8.29 16.52 25.87
CA ASP A 418 9.01 16.49 27.14
C ASP A 418 10.05 15.36 27.12
N ILE A 419 11.28 15.70 26.71
CA ILE A 419 12.39 14.75 26.57
C ILE A 419 13.65 15.34 27.19
N ASP A 420 14.19 14.68 28.21
CA ASP A 420 15.55 14.94 28.66
C ASP A 420 16.56 14.32 27.66
N LEU A 421 16.96 15.12 26.67
CA LEU A 421 17.94 14.72 25.66
C LEU A 421 19.30 14.34 26.25
N SER A 422 19.62 14.80 27.46
CA SER A 422 20.89 14.48 28.14
C SER A 422 20.89 13.10 28.77
N ALA A 423 19.70 12.59 29.12
CA ALA A 423 19.45 11.28 29.71
C ALA A 423 19.17 10.18 28.66
N LEU A 424 19.13 10.52 27.36
CA LEU A 424 19.03 9.51 26.30
C LEU A 424 20.20 8.51 26.42
N PRO A 425 19.96 7.20 26.18
CA PRO A 425 21.03 6.22 26.24
C PRO A 425 22.16 6.61 25.27
N LYS A 426 23.34 6.85 25.83
CA LYS A 426 24.52 7.24 25.06
C LYS A 426 25.21 6.00 24.50
N HIS A 427 25.96 6.23 23.42
CA HIS A 427 26.95 5.29 22.91
C HIS A 427 28.31 5.54 23.55
#